data_AF-A0A954PFU3-F1
#
_entry.id   AF-A0A954PFU3-F1
#
_cell.length_a   1.000
_cell.length_b   1.000
_cell.length_c   1.000
_cell.angle_alpha   90.00
_cell.angle_beta   90.00
_cell.angle_gamma   90.00
#
_symmetry.space_group_name_H-M   'P 1'
#
loop_
_entity.id
_entity.type
_entity.pdbx_description
1 polymer ?
#
loop_
_entity_poly.entity_id
_entity_poly.type
_entity_poly.pdbx_seq_one_letter_code
_entity_poly.pdbx_strand_id
1 'polypeptide(L)'
;MSKVISSTNQSHCKTLVQQFQQVVSEYPNEPALRFVDDNVSYRELDTRSDVIANWLQGQSIAPGMRVGLYQDRHPRFIASILGILKVGAAYVPLDRTFPENRLSFMVEDCQPSLILADDDAQNALPARTFSVIEASSGNATDFEPVDISPD
;
A
#
# COMPACT_ATOMS: atom_id res chain seq x y z
N MET A 1 18.38 31.05 -26.36
CA MET A 1 17.22 31.28 -25.46
C MET A 1 16.79 29.93 -24.87
N SER A 2 17.31 29.57 -23.70
CA SER A 2 16.73 28.51 -22.86
C SER A 2 16.67 29.07 -21.46
N LYS A 3 15.45 29.31 -21.00
CA LYS A 3 15.16 30.02 -19.75
C LYS A 3 15.55 29.11 -18.60
N VAL A 4 16.62 29.47 -17.92
CA VAL A 4 17.01 28.95 -16.62
C VAL A 4 15.79 29.05 -15.71
N ILE A 5 15.32 27.92 -15.19
CA ILE A 5 14.28 27.86 -14.16
C ILE A 5 14.88 28.35 -12.85
N SER A 6 14.93 29.68 -12.67
CA SER A 6 15.30 30.31 -11.41
C SER A 6 14.06 30.79 -10.64
N SER A 7 13.91 30.21 -9.45
CA SER A 7 13.32 30.72 -8.22
C SER A 7 11.82 31.04 -8.13
N THR A 8 11.11 30.28 -7.28
CA THR A 8 10.27 30.88 -6.21
C THR A 8 10.18 29.91 -5.02
N ASN A 9 10.48 30.42 -3.82
CA ASN A 9 10.12 29.95 -2.47
C ASN A 9 10.53 28.53 -1.99
N GLN A 10 11.51 28.52 -1.09
CA GLN A 10 11.76 27.59 0.03
C GLN A 10 10.94 26.29 0.00
N SER A 11 11.52 25.23 -0.56
CA SER A 11 10.86 23.93 -0.72
C SER A 11 10.55 23.29 0.64
N HIS A 12 9.31 23.42 1.09
CA HIS A 12 8.68 22.53 2.07
C HIS A 12 8.53 21.13 1.46
N CYS A 13 9.63 20.47 1.12
CA CYS A 13 9.60 19.20 0.42
C CYS A 13 9.31 18.07 1.42
N LYS A 14 8.04 17.98 1.85
CA LYS A 14 7.55 16.85 2.63
C LYS A 14 7.16 15.72 1.69
N THR A 15 7.46 14.48 2.06
CA THR A 15 6.93 13.30 1.36
C THR A 15 5.44 13.14 1.65
N LEU A 16 4.73 12.35 0.83
CA LEU A 16 3.33 12.04 1.09
C LEU A 16 3.12 11.44 2.49
N VAL A 17 4.05 10.57 2.92
CA VAL A 17 4.03 9.94 4.24
C VAL A 17 4.19 10.98 5.35
N GLN A 18 5.12 11.93 5.20
CA GLN A 18 5.31 13.01 6.18
C GLN A 18 4.08 13.92 6.28
N GLN A 19 3.46 14.23 5.15
CA GLN A 19 2.23 15.02 5.14
C GLN A 19 1.07 14.26 5.81
N PHE A 20 0.96 12.95 5.54
CA PHE A 20 -0.02 12.08 6.18
C PHE A 20 0.18 12.00 7.69
N GLN A 21 1.40 11.75 8.17
CA GLN A 21 1.72 11.70 9.59
C GLN A 21 1.41 13.01 10.33
N GLN A 22 1.62 14.16 9.67
CA GLN A 22 1.22 15.44 10.24
C GLN A 22 -0.31 15.51 10.45
N VAL A 23 -1.10 15.11 9.45
CA VAL A 23 -2.56 15.08 9.56
C VAL A 23 -3.01 14.11 10.65
N VAL A 24 -2.37 12.94 10.78
CA VAL A 24 -2.64 11.98 11.86
C VAL A 24 -2.39 12.59 13.24
N SER A 25 -1.33 13.39 13.39
CA SER A 25 -1.04 14.09 14.64
C SER A 25 -2.04 15.21 14.96
N GLU A 26 -2.54 15.91 13.95
CA GLU A 26 -3.46 17.04 14.12
C GLU A 26 -4.92 16.57 14.32
N TYR A 27 -5.34 15.52 13.62
CA TYR A 27 -6.74 15.06 13.55
C TYR A 27 -6.86 13.54 13.75
N PRO A 28 -6.33 12.95 14.83
CA PRO A 28 -6.21 11.50 14.97
C PRO A 28 -7.54 10.75 14.94
N ASN A 29 -8.61 11.36 15.46
CA ASN A 29 -9.92 10.72 15.63
C ASN A 29 -10.92 11.14 14.53
N GLU A 30 -10.52 12.02 13.61
CA GLU A 30 -11.37 12.40 12.48
C GLU A 30 -11.40 11.27 11.43
N PRO A 31 -12.52 11.08 10.71
CA PRO A 31 -12.65 10.03 9.72
C PRO A 31 -11.75 10.31 8.52
N ALA A 32 -10.80 9.42 8.26
CA ALA A 32 -9.92 9.44 7.10
C ALA A 32 -10.54 8.71 5.88
N LEU A 33 -11.23 7.60 6.14
CA LEU A 33 -11.91 6.80 5.11
C LEU A 33 -13.32 6.46 5.56
N ARG A 34 -14.25 6.48 4.61
CA ARG A 34 -15.63 6.03 4.79
C ARG A 34 -15.91 4.93 3.77
N PHE A 35 -16.35 3.77 4.22
CA PHE A 35 -16.66 2.64 3.35
C PHE A 35 -17.93 1.95 3.83
N VAL A 36 -19.02 2.12 3.08
CA VAL A 36 -20.36 1.64 3.45
C VAL A 36 -20.71 2.12 4.88
N ASP A 37 -20.74 1.23 5.86
CA ASP A 37 -21.06 1.53 7.27
C ASP A 37 -19.82 1.68 8.16
N ASP A 38 -18.62 1.44 7.61
CA ASP A 38 -17.35 1.55 8.34
C ASP A 38 -16.73 2.94 8.16
N ASN A 39 -16.22 3.51 9.26
CA ASN A 39 -15.47 4.76 9.28
C ASN A 39 -14.11 4.50 9.93
N VAL A 40 -13.05 4.71 9.18
CA VAL A 40 -11.68 4.54 9.65
C VAL A 40 -11.10 5.91 9.94
N SER A 41 -10.71 6.15 11.19
CA SER A 41 -10.03 7.37 11.61
C SER A 41 -8.61 7.47 11.06
N TYR A 42 -8.02 8.67 11.09
CA TYR A 42 -6.61 8.85 10.71
C TYR A 42 -5.65 7.99 11.55
N ARG A 43 -5.88 7.90 12.87
CA ARG A 43 -5.06 7.06 13.76
C ARG A 43 -5.16 5.57 13.40
N GLU A 44 -6.36 5.08 13.12
CA GLU A 44 -6.54 3.67 12.74
C GLU A 44 -5.88 3.40 11.40
N LEU A 45 -6.05 4.27 10.41
CA LEU A 45 -5.39 4.12 9.11
C LEU A 45 -3.86 4.13 9.22
N ASP A 46 -3.31 5.00 10.07
CA ASP A 46 -1.88 5.06 10.36
C ASP A 46 -1.38 3.76 11.00
N THR A 47 -2.09 3.25 12.01
CA THR A 47 -1.77 1.98 12.67
C THR A 47 -1.81 0.81 11.69
N ARG A 48 -2.85 0.73 10.86
CA ARG A 48 -3.01 -0.33 9.84
C ARG A 48 -1.87 -0.31 8.83
N SER A 49 -1.48 0.89 8.38
CA SER A 49 -0.36 1.04 7.44
C SER A 49 1.01 0.79 8.09
N ASP A 50 1.18 1.03 9.39
CA ASP A 50 2.40 0.67 10.14
C ASP A 50 2.57 -0.85 10.24
N VAL A 51 1.50 -1.60 10.49
CA VAL A 51 1.58 -3.08 10.50
C VAL A 51 2.08 -3.60 9.16
N ILE A 52 1.53 -3.09 8.06
CA ILE A 52 1.95 -3.45 6.70
C ILE A 52 3.41 -3.05 6.45
N ALA A 53 3.80 -1.83 6.84
CA ALA A 53 5.18 -1.36 6.68
C ALA A 53 6.19 -2.20 7.46
N ASN A 54 5.86 -2.62 8.69
CA ASN A 54 6.70 -3.48 9.50
C ASN A 54 6.83 -4.88 8.89
N TRP A 55 5.74 -5.44 8.38
CA TRP A 55 5.78 -6.72 7.67
C TRP A 55 6.64 -6.65 6.41
N LEU A 56 6.48 -5.60 5.59
CA LEU A 56 7.29 -5.40 4.38
C LEU A 56 8.79 -5.29 4.70
N GLN A 57 9.15 -4.61 5.79
CA GLN A 57 10.54 -4.57 6.28
C GLN A 57 11.04 -5.96 6.68
N GLY A 58 10.20 -6.77 7.35
CA GLY A 58 10.50 -8.18 7.65
C GLY A 58 10.75 -9.03 6.39
N GLN A 59 10.06 -8.71 5.29
CA GLN A 59 10.29 -9.32 3.97
C GLN A 59 11.49 -8.73 3.21
N SER A 60 12.34 -7.94 3.88
CA SER A 60 13.51 -7.28 3.28
C SER A 60 13.17 -6.30 2.15
N ILE A 61 11.95 -5.73 2.14
CA ILE A 61 11.62 -4.62 1.24
C ILE A 61 12.35 -3.36 1.72
N ALA A 62 13.13 -2.78 0.80
CA ALA A 62 13.95 -1.60 1.01
C ALA A 62 13.47 -0.43 0.15
N PRO A 63 13.88 0.81 0.47
CA PRO A 63 13.58 1.98 -0.33
C PRO A 63 13.96 1.81 -1.81
N GLY A 64 13.08 2.23 -2.71
CA GLY A 64 13.26 2.11 -4.16
C GLY A 64 12.86 0.77 -4.77
N MET A 65 12.53 -0.24 -3.95
CA MET A 65 11.92 -1.48 -4.43
C MET A 65 10.46 -1.27 -4.83
N ARG A 66 9.90 -2.23 -5.57
CA ARG A 66 8.53 -2.16 -6.08
C ARG A 66 7.68 -3.26 -5.47
N VAL A 67 6.47 -2.91 -5.07
CA VAL A 67 5.49 -3.82 -4.47
C VAL A 67 4.23 -3.78 -5.32
N GLY A 68 3.82 -4.92 -5.88
CA GLY A 68 2.54 -5.03 -6.57
C GLY A 68 1.38 -4.93 -5.60
N LEU A 69 0.28 -4.32 -6.02
CA LEU A 69 -0.95 -4.22 -5.24
C LEU A 69 -2.13 -4.71 -6.08
N TYR A 70 -2.60 -5.92 -5.79
CA TYR A 70 -3.72 -6.60 -6.44
C TYR A 70 -4.87 -6.80 -5.45
N GLN A 71 -5.49 -5.71 -5.05
CA GLN A 71 -6.57 -5.72 -4.06
C GLN A 71 -7.79 -4.98 -4.59
N ASP A 72 -8.98 -5.32 -4.09
CA ASP A 72 -10.18 -4.56 -4.36
C ASP A 72 -10.23 -3.24 -3.56
N ARG A 73 -11.08 -2.30 -4.01
CA ARG A 73 -11.22 -0.96 -3.41
C ARG A 73 -11.96 -0.99 -2.07
N HIS A 74 -11.23 -1.27 -1.00
CA HIS A 74 -11.67 -1.26 0.39
C HIS A 74 -10.74 -0.39 1.25
N PRO A 75 -11.07 -0.05 2.52
CA PRO A 75 -10.17 0.76 3.36
C PRO A 75 -8.74 0.22 3.46
N ARG A 76 -8.60 -1.10 3.35
CA ARG A 76 -7.32 -1.81 3.30
C ARG A 76 -6.42 -1.37 2.15
N PHE A 77 -7.00 -1.14 0.97
CA PHE A 77 -6.27 -0.72 -0.22
C PHE A 77 -5.41 0.52 0.05
N ILE A 78 -5.99 1.50 0.75
CA ILE A 78 -5.30 2.74 1.13
C ILE A 78 -4.24 2.48 2.20
N ALA A 79 -4.52 1.61 3.18
CA ALA A 79 -3.54 1.22 4.19
C ALA A 79 -2.32 0.53 3.56
N SER A 80 -2.52 -0.34 2.56
CA SER A 80 -1.45 -1.01 1.81
C SER A 80 -0.59 -0.02 1.03
N ILE A 81 -1.20 0.94 0.33
CA ILE A 81 -0.45 2.02 -0.34
C ILE A 81 0.41 2.78 0.67
N LEU A 82 -0.16 3.21 1.78
CA LEU A 82 0.57 3.95 2.81
C LEU A 82 1.70 3.11 3.43
N GLY A 83 1.47 1.81 3.68
CA GLY A 83 2.50 0.91 4.20
C GLY A 83 3.68 0.73 3.25
N ILE A 84 3.41 0.57 1.94
CA ILE A 84 4.46 0.52 0.90
C ILE A 84 5.25 1.82 0.85
N LEU A 85 4.56 2.96 0.92
CA LEU A 85 5.22 4.26 0.89
C LEU A 85 6.03 4.55 2.16
N LYS A 86 5.57 4.06 3.32
CA LYS A 86 6.27 4.19 4.62
C LYS A 86 7.63 3.51 4.62
N VAL A 87 7.77 2.37 3.92
CA VAL A 87 9.07 1.69 3.75
C VAL A 87 9.93 2.31 2.63
N GLY A 88 9.44 3.37 1.97
CA GLY A 88 10.12 4.03 0.86
C GLY A 88 10.07 3.25 -0.45
N ALA A 89 9.22 2.22 -0.54
CA ALA A 89 9.00 1.47 -1.77
C ALA A 89 7.94 2.15 -2.65
N ALA A 90 7.91 1.76 -3.93
CA ALA A 90 6.89 2.18 -4.88
C ALA A 90 5.82 1.10 -5.04
N TYR A 91 4.54 1.47 -5.01
CA TYR A 91 3.48 0.51 -5.32
C TYR A 91 3.24 0.43 -6.84
N VAL A 92 2.91 -0.75 -7.34
CA VAL A 92 2.51 -1.01 -8.72
C VAL A 92 1.04 -1.45 -8.69
N PRO A 93 0.11 -0.64 -9.19
CA PRO A 93 -1.32 -1.00 -9.17
C PRO A 93 -1.58 -2.12 -10.18
N LEU A 94 -2.00 -3.28 -9.69
CA LEU A 94 -2.44 -4.41 -10.50
C LEU A 94 -3.97 -4.46 -10.39
N ASP A 95 -4.66 -3.78 -11.31
CA ASP A 95 -6.12 -3.67 -11.27
C ASP A 95 -6.78 -4.99 -11.67
N ARG A 96 -7.63 -5.54 -10.79
CA ARG A 96 -8.38 -6.79 -11.00
C ARG A 96 -9.28 -6.78 -12.23
N THR A 97 -9.67 -5.60 -12.73
CA THR A 97 -10.46 -5.45 -13.96
C THR A 97 -9.65 -5.63 -15.23
N PHE A 98 -8.31 -5.67 -15.14
CA PHE A 98 -7.45 -5.87 -16.30
C PHE A 98 -7.42 -7.35 -16.71
N PRO A 99 -7.39 -7.63 -18.02
CA PRO A 99 -7.25 -8.99 -18.51
C PRO A 99 -5.89 -9.56 -18.08
N GLU A 100 -5.84 -10.89 -17.88
CA GLU A 100 -4.67 -11.61 -17.37
C GLU A 100 -3.39 -11.26 -18.13
N ASN A 101 -3.44 -11.21 -19.47
CA ASN A 101 -2.28 -10.86 -20.29
C ASN A 101 -1.69 -9.46 -19.97
N ARG A 102 -2.54 -8.49 -19.60
CA ARG A 102 -2.10 -7.16 -19.19
C ARG A 102 -1.47 -7.20 -17.80
N LEU A 103 -2.02 -7.98 -16.88
CA LEU A 103 -1.46 -8.18 -15.56
C LEU A 103 -0.09 -8.88 -15.65
N SER A 104 0.03 -9.94 -16.44
CA SER A 104 1.30 -10.63 -16.70
C SER A 104 2.34 -9.67 -17.28
N PHE A 105 1.97 -8.89 -18.29
CA PHE A 105 2.87 -7.88 -18.86
C PHE A 105 3.34 -6.86 -17.81
N MET A 106 2.45 -6.36 -16.96
CA MET A 106 2.81 -5.41 -15.90
C MET A 106 3.74 -6.03 -14.86
N VAL A 107 3.51 -7.28 -14.47
CA VAL A 107 4.39 -8.01 -13.55
C VAL A 107 5.76 -8.24 -14.16
N GLU A 108 5.82 -8.62 -15.44
CA GLU A 108 7.07 -8.83 -16.18
C GLU A 108 7.87 -7.53 -16.37
N ASP A 109 7.21 -6.43 -16.72
CA ASP A 109 7.84 -5.12 -16.95
C ASP A 109 8.28 -4.45 -15.64
N CYS A 110 7.39 -4.45 -14.64
CA CYS A 110 7.68 -3.81 -13.36
C CYS A 110 8.58 -4.67 -12.47
N GLN A 111 8.59 -5.99 -12.60
CA GLN A 111 9.34 -6.91 -11.74
C GLN A 111 9.19 -6.54 -10.24
N PRO A 112 7.95 -6.53 -9.71
CA PRO A 112 7.74 -6.23 -8.30
C PRO A 112 8.45 -7.30 -7.46
N SER A 113 9.05 -6.88 -6.35
CA SER A 113 9.76 -7.79 -5.45
C SER A 113 8.80 -8.72 -4.70
N LEU A 114 7.57 -8.27 -4.50
CA LEU A 114 6.43 -9.05 -4.01
C LEU A 114 5.12 -8.40 -4.47
N ILE A 115 4.02 -9.14 -4.38
CA ILE A 115 2.67 -8.64 -4.64
C ILE A 115 1.82 -8.82 -3.38
N LEU A 116 1.17 -7.75 -2.92
CA LEU A 116 0.09 -7.78 -1.93
C LEU A 116 -1.23 -8.02 -2.66
N ALA A 117 -1.92 -9.12 -2.36
CA ALA A 117 -3.18 -9.47 -3.00
C ALA A 117 -4.22 -10.05 -2.02
N ASP A 118 -5.53 -9.83 -2.27
CA ASP A 118 -6.56 -10.53 -1.46
C ASP A 118 -6.62 -12.03 -1.83
N ASP A 119 -7.26 -12.84 -0.97
CA ASP A 119 -7.14 -14.31 -0.96
C ASP A 119 -7.53 -15.02 -2.27
N ASP A 120 -8.38 -14.41 -3.08
CA ASP A 120 -8.85 -14.95 -4.36
C ASP A 120 -7.86 -14.77 -5.54
N ALA A 121 -6.72 -14.13 -5.30
CA ALA A 121 -5.75 -13.77 -6.34
C ALA A 121 -4.88 -14.91 -6.89
N GLN A 122 -4.89 -16.08 -6.26
CA GLN A 122 -3.95 -17.17 -6.57
C GLN A 122 -4.01 -17.65 -8.03
N ASN A 123 -5.17 -17.54 -8.68
CA ASN A 123 -5.35 -17.99 -10.07
C ASN A 123 -5.07 -16.92 -11.12
N ALA A 124 -4.91 -15.65 -10.73
CA ALA A 124 -4.88 -14.51 -11.66
C ALA A 124 -3.47 -13.96 -11.94
N LEU A 125 -2.46 -14.29 -11.12
CA LEU A 125 -1.11 -13.70 -11.20
C LEU A 125 0.00 -14.77 -11.23
N PRO A 126 0.99 -14.65 -12.13
CA PRO A 126 2.14 -15.56 -12.17
C PRO A 126 3.22 -15.19 -11.12
N ALA A 127 3.53 -16.15 -10.22
CA ALA A 127 4.66 -16.25 -9.27
C ALA A 127 4.79 -15.26 -8.08
N ARG A 128 5.20 -15.83 -6.93
CA ARG A 128 5.42 -15.24 -5.58
C ARG A 128 4.31 -14.30 -5.09
N THR A 129 3.16 -14.92 -4.85
CA THR A 129 2.02 -14.35 -4.12
C THR A 129 2.32 -14.31 -2.63
N PHE A 130 2.12 -13.16 -1.99
CA PHE A 130 2.13 -13.07 -0.53
C PHE A 130 0.81 -12.47 -0.05
N SER A 131 0.36 -12.98 1.09
CA SER A 131 -1.00 -12.84 1.59
C SER A 131 -1.34 -11.44 2.07
N VAL A 132 -2.62 -11.12 1.99
CA VAL A 132 -3.23 -9.96 2.62
C VAL A 132 -4.24 -10.45 3.64
N ILE A 133 -3.74 -10.52 4.88
CA ILE A 133 -4.41 -10.25 6.15
C ILE A 133 -5.93 -10.00 6.06
N GLU A 134 -6.78 -10.81 6.70
CA GLU A 134 -8.14 -10.40 7.06
C GLU A 134 -8.12 -9.61 8.37
N ALA A 135 -8.92 -8.54 8.44
CA ALA A 135 -9.30 -7.93 9.71
C ALA A 135 -10.78 -8.27 9.87
N SER A 136 -11.07 -9.45 10.41
CA SER A 136 -12.42 -9.78 10.84
C SER A 136 -12.76 -8.91 12.03
N SER A 137 -13.38 -7.75 11.75
CA SER A 137 -14.01 -6.83 12.71
C SER A 137 -13.12 -5.76 13.36
N GLY A 138 -13.00 -4.61 12.69
CA GLY A 138 -13.05 -3.28 13.35
C GLY A 138 -11.93 -2.84 14.28
N ASN A 139 -10.96 -3.69 14.66
CA ASN A 139 -9.87 -3.32 15.54
C ASN A 139 -8.52 -3.30 14.82
N ALA A 140 -7.67 -2.32 15.15
CA ALA A 140 -6.35 -2.12 14.57
C ALA A 140 -5.34 -3.25 14.85
N THR A 141 -5.71 -4.23 15.67
CA THR A 141 -4.88 -5.38 16.08
C THR A 141 -5.10 -6.63 15.23
N ASP A 142 -6.15 -6.70 14.40
CA ASP A 142 -6.47 -7.90 13.63
C ASP A 142 -5.72 -7.96 12.31
N PHE A 143 -4.46 -7.51 12.28
CA PHE A 143 -3.63 -7.55 11.09
C PHE A 143 -2.58 -8.66 11.18
N GLU A 144 -3.02 -9.92 11.25
CA GLU A 144 -2.10 -11.06 11.23
C GLU A 144 -1.81 -11.55 9.80
N PRO A 145 -0.53 -11.59 9.39
CA PRO A 145 -0.12 -12.12 8.09
C PRO A 145 -0.17 -13.66 8.09
N VAL A 146 -0.91 -14.22 7.15
CA VAL A 146 -0.89 -15.66 6.82
C VAL A 146 0.18 -15.89 5.75
N ASP A 147 0.84 -17.05 5.70
CA ASP A 147 1.72 -17.44 4.58
C ASP A 147 0.92 -18.33 3.62
N ILE A 148 0.81 -17.93 2.35
CA ILE A 148 0.09 -18.68 1.28
C ILE A 148 1.02 -19.13 0.15
N SER A 149 2.32 -19.24 0.42
CA SER A 149 3.25 -19.85 -0.53
C SER A 149 2.73 -21.25 -0.92
N PRO A 150 2.78 -21.65 -2.20
CA PRO A 150 2.42 -23.01 -2.58
C PRO A 150 3.38 -24.00 -1.88
N ASP A 151 2.81 -25.04 -1.26
CA ASP A 151 3.54 -26.19 -0.69
C ASP A 151 4.43 -26.90 -1.72
#